data_AF-A0A9R0W6V2-F1
#
_entry.id   AF-A0A9R0W6V2-F1
#
_cell.length_a   1.000
_cell.length_b   1.000
_cell.length_c   1.000
_cell.angle_alpha   90.00
_cell.angle_beta   90.00
_cell.angle_gamma   90.00
#
_symmetry.space_group_name_H-M   'P 1'
#
loop_
_entity.id
_entity.type
_entity.pdbx_description
1 polymer ?
#
loop_
_entity_poly.entity_id
_entity_poly.type
_entity_poly.pdbx_seq_one_letter_code
_entity_poly.pdbx_strand_id
1 'polypeptide(L)'
;MSQHFSTSRLLAIPVVIAKMPRTTIIFSTILFMLLSAVITAQSSSSDSGKPKATKLMVEACKNASINYPYGDPFSQEFCLSTLQSDNQSAEAKDLRALVLVAIDILKSHVTAAGGKIKKMLQDAKKGMVMMPVLSFCEVDYDHVVRRLNICQGLIRDYQGDKSGRQPLRLTHYVEMSFTPLNKCSIGLEDTPGVEVLAKENVELQFMVQVNTGLLASYDVHD
;
A
#
# COMPACT_ATOMS: atom_id res chain seq x y z
N MET A 1 -53.25 -48.11 -12.03
CA MET A 1 -52.93 -48.84 -10.79
C MET A 1 -51.52 -48.42 -10.39
N SER A 2 -51.41 -47.28 -9.71
CA SER A 2 -51.34 -47.12 -8.25
C SER A 2 -49.97 -47.51 -7.67
N GLN A 3 -49.22 -46.46 -7.29
CA GLN A 3 -48.32 -46.32 -6.15
C GLN A 3 -47.15 -47.30 -5.95
N HIS A 4 -45.94 -46.74 -5.89
CA HIS A 4 -45.15 -46.85 -4.66
C HIS A 4 -44.23 -45.62 -4.53
N PHE A 5 -44.69 -44.64 -3.74
CA PHE A 5 -43.85 -43.55 -3.25
C PHE A 5 -43.07 -44.11 -2.05
N SER A 6 -41.75 -44.27 -2.19
CA SER A 6 -40.90 -44.73 -1.09
C SER A 6 -40.68 -43.57 -0.12
N THR A 7 -41.35 -43.62 1.02
CA THR A 7 -41.18 -42.72 2.16
C THR A 7 -39.99 -43.19 3.00
N SER A 8 -38.79 -42.71 2.66
CA SER A 8 -37.65 -42.85 3.56
C SER A 8 -37.80 -41.88 4.73
N ARG A 9 -38.02 -42.48 5.90
CA ARG A 9 -38.16 -41.85 7.21
C ARG A 9 -36.94 -40.99 7.52
N LEU A 10 -37.13 -39.68 7.68
CA LEU A 10 -36.19 -38.82 8.38
C LEU A 10 -36.15 -39.26 9.85
N LEU A 11 -35.10 -39.99 10.23
CA LEU A 11 -34.76 -40.18 11.64
C LEU A 11 -34.31 -38.82 12.18
N ALA A 12 -35.22 -38.16 12.91
CA ALA A 12 -34.89 -36.99 13.70
C ALA A 12 -33.87 -37.41 14.77
N ILE A 13 -32.61 -37.03 14.56
CA ILE A 13 -31.58 -37.14 15.59
C ILE A 13 -31.88 -36.07 16.64
N PRO A 14 -32.13 -36.41 17.91
CA PRO A 14 -32.19 -35.40 18.95
C PRO A 14 -30.78 -34.83 19.13
N VAL A 15 -30.58 -33.59 18.68
CA VAL A 15 -29.40 -32.80 19.06
C VAL A 15 -29.53 -32.51 20.55
N VAL A 16 -28.83 -33.28 21.37
CA VAL A 16 -28.66 -32.98 22.79
C VAL A 16 -27.71 -31.78 22.87
N ILE A 17 -28.28 -30.57 23.02
CA ILE A 17 -27.51 -29.37 23.31
C ILE A 17 -27.02 -29.48 24.76
N ALA A 18 -25.82 -30.02 24.94
CA ALA A 18 -25.13 -29.97 26.21
C ALA A 18 -24.78 -28.51 26.53
N LYS A 19 -25.46 -27.94 27.53
CA LYS A 19 -25.21 -26.59 28.04
C LYS A 19 -23.87 -26.59 28.77
N MET A 20 -22.79 -26.21 28.09
CA MET A 20 -21.49 -26.01 28.73
C MET A 20 -21.54 -24.82 29.70
N PRO A 21 -21.00 -24.95 30.92
CA PRO A 21 -20.93 -23.85 31.87
C PRO A 21 -20.00 -22.75 31.32
N ARG A 22 -20.51 -21.52 31.31
CA ARG A 22 -19.77 -20.31 30.94
C ARG A 22 -18.89 -19.91 32.12
N THR A 23 -17.63 -20.34 32.12
CA THR A 23 -16.66 -19.97 33.16
C THR A 23 -16.18 -18.55 32.91
N THR A 24 -16.70 -17.59 33.66
CA THR A 24 -16.26 -16.19 33.66
C THR A 24 -14.96 -16.10 34.46
N ILE A 25 -13.82 -15.91 33.79
CA ILE A 25 -12.55 -15.62 34.47
C ILE A 25 -12.40 -14.11 34.55
N ILE A 26 -12.74 -13.54 35.71
CA ILE A 26 -12.38 -12.18 36.11
C ILE A 26 -11.15 -12.31 37.00
N PHE A 27 -10.00 -11.84 36.54
CA PHE A 27 -8.88 -11.50 37.42
C PHE A 27 -8.37 -10.11 37.05
N SER A 28 -8.97 -9.14 37.72
CA SER A 28 -8.42 -7.82 37.97
C SER A 28 -7.37 -7.95 39.07
N THR A 29 -6.15 -7.49 38.85
CA THR A 29 -5.45 -6.59 39.78
C THR A 29 -4.21 -6.01 39.12
N ILE A 30 -4.27 -4.68 39.05
CA ILE A 30 -3.23 -3.74 38.66
C ILE A 30 -2.13 -3.75 39.72
N LEU A 31 -0.86 -3.74 39.31
CA LEU A 31 0.20 -3.13 40.10
C LEU A 31 0.98 -2.13 39.24
N PHE A 32 0.82 -0.87 39.65
CA PHE A 32 1.50 0.32 39.20
C PHE A 32 3.01 0.26 39.50
N MET A 33 3.83 0.60 38.51
CA MET A 33 5.13 1.26 38.73
C MET A 33 5.12 2.54 37.89
N LEU A 34 4.96 3.67 38.58
CA LEU A 34 4.93 5.03 38.06
C LEU A 34 6.34 5.60 37.80
N LEU A 35 6.32 6.77 37.14
CA LEU A 35 7.32 7.83 36.96
C LEU A 35 8.04 7.81 35.60
N SER A 36 8.13 8.90 34.81
CA SER A 36 7.59 10.26 34.87
C SER A 36 7.91 10.98 33.54
N ALA A 37 6.99 11.79 33.03
CA ALA A 37 7.30 13.14 32.51
C ALA A 37 5.98 13.87 32.19
N VAL A 38 5.77 15.01 32.84
CA VAL A 38 4.71 15.96 32.55
C VAL A 38 5.11 16.75 31.31
N ILE A 39 4.30 16.71 30.26
CA ILE A 39 4.26 17.78 29.25
C ILE A 39 2.80 18.22 29.16
N THR A 40 2.51 19.39 29.72
CA THR A 40 1.30 20.15 29.40
C THR A 40 1.32 20.52 27.93
N ALA A 41 0.53 19.82 27.13
CA ALA A 41 0.08 20.29 25.82
C ALA A 41 -1.44 20.36 25.85
N GLN A 42 -1.98 21.56 25.63
CA GLN A 42 -3.41 21.79 25.48
C GLN A 42 -3.91 20.96 24.30
N SER A 43 -4.84 20.04 24.55
CA SER A 43 -5.49 19.25 23.50
C SER A 43 -6.54 20.11 22.79
N SER A 44 -6.15 20.79 21.72
CA SER A 44 -7.09 21.26 20.71
C SER A 44 -7.44 20.09 19.79
N SER A 45 -8.70 19.68 19.83
CA SER A 45 -9.46 18.91 18.82
C SER A 45 -8.70 17.83 18.04
N SER A 46 -9.05 16.56 18.28
CA SER A 46 -8.67 15.43 17.45
C SER A 46 -9.28 15.56 16.05
N ASP A 47 -8.57 16.26 15.18
CA ASP A 47 -8.68 16.05 13.74
C ASP A 47 -7.82 14.83 13.43
N SER A 48 -8.39 13.84 12.75
CA SER A 48 -7.87 12.48 12.69
C SER A 48 -6.47 12.37 12.08
N GLY A 49 -5.43 12.41 12.89
CA GLY A 49 -4.10 11.77 12.73
C GLY A 49 -3.25 12.04 11.49
N LYS A 50 -3.79 12.65 10.42
CA LYS A 50 -3.08 12.92 9.16
C LYS A 50 -2.46 14.32 9.20
N PRO A 51 -1.19 14.49 8.79
CA PRO A 51 -0.58 15.79 8.63
C PRO A 51 -1.40 16.69 7.71
N LYS A 52 -1.52 17.98 8.07
CA LYS A 52 -2.17 18.99 7.26
C LYS A 52 -1.40 19.18 5.95
N ALA A 53 -2.10 19.21 4.82
CA ALA A 53 -1.48 19.47 3.52
C ALA A 53 -0.77 20.83 3.51
N THR A 54 0.51 20.83 3.16
CA THR A 54 1.30 22.06 3.02
C THR A 54 1.07 22.69 1.64
N LYS A 55 1.42 23.97 1.49
CA LYS A 55 1.37 24.64 0.19
C LYS A 55 2.21 23.89 -0.86
N LEU A 56 3.41 23.43 -0.47
CA LEU A 56 4.29 22.63 -1.31
C LEU A 56 3.59 21.36 -1.82
N MET A 57 2.93 20.60 -0.93
CA MET A 57 2.21 19.38 -1.31
C MET A 57 1.07 19.67 -2.30
N VAL A 58 0.29 20.73 -2.05
CA VAL A 58 -0.84 21.11 -2.91
C VAL A 58 -0.36 21.49 -4.31
N GLU A 59 0.67 22.34 -4.41
CA GLU A 59 1.23 22.77 -5.70
C GLU A 59 1.89 21.59 -6.44
N ALA A 60 2.68 20.78 -5.73
CA ALA A 60 3.34 19.62 -6.31
C ALA A 60 2.32 18.59 -6.83
N CYS A 61 1.28 18.26 -6.07
CA CYS A 61 0.26 17.31 -6.50
C CYS A 61 -0.58 17.83 -7.66
N LYS A 62 -0.93 19.13 -7.67
CA LYS A 62 -1.62 19.75 -8.80
C LYS A 62 -0.79 19.60 -10.07
N ASN A 63 0.48 20.01 -10.02
CA ASN A 63 1.38 19.94 -11.17
C ASN A 63 1.61 18.49 -11.61
N ALA A 64 1.82 17.57 -10.66
CA ALA A 64 2.04 16.15 -10.92
C ALA A 64 0.83 15.50 -11.63
N SER A 65 -0.40 15.81 -11.21
CA SER A 65 -1.62 15.28 -11.84
C SER A 65 -1.85 15.81 -13.26
N ILE A 66 -1.37 17.02 -13.57
CA ILE A 66 -1.49 17.64 -14.90
C ILE A 66 -0.39 17.13 -15.84
N ASN A 67 0.83 16.99 -15.32
CA ASN A 67 2.03 16.71 -16.11
C ASN A 67 2.42 15.22 -16.14
N TYR A 68 1.54 14.33 -15.67
CA TYR A 68 1.83 12.89 -15.68
C TYR A 68 1.94 12.41 -17.15
N PRO A 69 3.10 11.87 -17.58
CA PRO A 69 3.38 11.69 -19.00
C PRO A 69 2.87 10.36 -19.60
N TYR A 70 2.13 9.54 -18.85
CA TYR A 70 1.76 8.18 -19.26
C TYR A 70 0.30 7.87 -18.90
N GLY A 71 -0.43 7.10 -19.72
CA GLY A 71 -1.70 6.46 -19.34
C GLY A 71 -2.79 7.35 -18.71
N ASP A 72 -3.60 6.75 -17.84
CA ASP A 72 -4.68 7.44 -17.13
C ASP A 72 -4.12 8.29 -15.97
N PRO A 73 -4.53 9.56 -15.84
CA PRO A 73 -4.04 10.43 -14.80
C PRO A 73 -4.63 10.06 -13.43
N PHE A 74 -3.81 10.17 -12.39
CA PHE A 74 -4.28 10.14 -11.00
C PHE A 74 -4.85 11.52 -10.60
N SER A 75 -5.74 11.54 -9.61
CA SER A 75 -6.32 12.80 -9.12
C SER A 75 -5.38 13.53 -8.15
N GLN A 76 -5.50 14.86 -8.09
CA GLN A 76 -4.76 15.67 -7.12
C GLN A 76 -5.03 15.20 -5.68
N GLU A 77 -6.28 14.82 -5.37
CA GLU A 77 -6.71 14.31 -4.07
C GLU A 77 -6.02 12.99 -3.70
N PHE A 78 -5.85 12.09 -4.67
CA PHE A 78 -5.13 10.84 -4.45
C PHE A 78 -3.66 11.10 -4.11
N CYS A 79 -3.01 12.00 -4.86
CA CYS A 79 -1.64 12.42 -4.57
C CYS A 79 -1.53 13.04 -3.16
N LEU A 80 -2.44 13.95 -2.81
CA LEU A 80 -2.45 14.58 -1.49
C LEU A 80 -2.65 13.56 -0.37
N SER A 81 -3.63 12.66 -0.50
CA SER A 81 -3.87 11.61 0.48
C SER A 81 -2.67 10.67 0.62
N THR A 82 -1.99 10.36 -0.50
CA THR A 82 -0.76 9.56 -0.50
C THR A 82 0.32 10.26 0.33
N LEU A 83 0.64 11.52 0.03
CA LEU A 83 1.65 12.26 0.78
C LEU A 83 1.26 12.45 2.25
N GLN A 84 -0.01 12.69 2.55
CA GLN A 84 -0.52 12.83 3.91
C GLN A 84 -0.57 11.50 4.69
N SER A 85 -0.17 10.37 4.10
CA SER A 85 0.00 9.12 4.85
C SER A 85 1.25 9.12 5.72
N ASP A 86 2.21 10.02 5.47
CA ASP A 86 3.46 10.14 6.23
C ASP A 86 3.68 11.60 6.67
N ASN A 87 3.99 11.79 7.95
CA ASN A 87 4.22 13.11 8.54
C ASN A 87 5.46 13.81 7.97
N GLN A 88 6.45 13.07 7.48
CA GLN A 88 7.66 13.64 6.87
C GLN A 88 7.33 14.44 5.60
N SER A 89 6.19 14.18 4.94
CA SER A 89 5.73 14.99 3.81
C SER A 89 5.50 16.45 4.19
N ALA A 90 5.06 16.72 5.42
CA ALA A 90 4.88 18.08 5.91
C ALA A 90 6.19 18.77 6.28
N GLU A 91 7.25 18.00 6.52
CA GLU A 91 8.59 18.46 6.87
C GLU A 91 9.49 18.69 5.64
N ALA A 92 9.06 18.23 4.46
CA ALA A 92 9.78 18.40 3.21
C ALA A 92 9.98 19.88 2.88
N LYS A 93 11.25 20.28 2.73
CA LYS A 93 11.66 21.68 2.48
C LYS A 93 11.57 22.09 1.01
N ASP A 94 11.63 21.12 0.11
CA ASP A 94 11.61 21.32 -1.33
C ASP A 94 10.99 20.09 -2.03
N LEU A 95 10.78 20.21 -3.34
CA LEU A 95 10.18 19.15 -4.16
C LEU A 95 11.02 17.86 -4.16
N ARG A 96 12.36 17.96 -4.10
CA ARG A 96 13.23 16.77 -4.07
C ARG A 96 13.03 15.98 -2.79
N ALA A 97 13.02 16.66 -1.64
CA ALA A 97 12.73 16.04 -0.34
C ALA A 97 11.34 15.39 -0.35
N LEU A 98 10.34 16.07 -0.93
CA LEU A 98 8.97 15.55 -1.03
C LEU A 98 8.89 14.27 -1.89
N VAL A 99 9.58 14.24 -3.03
CA VAL A 99 9.68 13.05 -3.90
C VAL A 99 10.33 11.89 -3.15
N LEU A 100 11.41 12.13 -2.40
CA LEU A 100 12.07 11.07 -1.64
C LEU A 100 11.14 10.46 -0.58
N VAL A 101 10.34 11.29 0.10
CA VAL A 101 9.30 10.83 1.02
C VAL A 101 8.22 10.03 0.29
N ALA A 102 7.75 10.49 -0.87
CA ALA A 102 6.77 9.77 -1.69
C ALA A 102 7.26 8.38 -2.12
N ILE A 103 8.56 8.24 -2.40
CA ILE A 103 9.17 6.94 -2.74
C ILE A 103 9.24 6.05 -1.50
N ASP A 104 9.58 6.58 -0.33
CA ASP A 104 9.59 5.82 0.92
C ASP A 104 8.17 5.34 1.29
N ILE A 105 7.15 6.17 1.09
CA ILE A 105 5.74 5.79 1.26
C ILE A 105 5.39 4.62 0.34
N LEU A 106 5.66 4.72 -0.96
CA LEU A 106 5.40 3.64 -1.91
C LEU A 106 6.15 2.35 -1.52
N LYS A 107 7.44 2.46 -1.20
CA LYS A 107 8.26 1.31 -0.80
C LYS A 107 7.72 0.62 0.44
N SER A 108 7.26 1.39 1.43
CA SER A 108 6.62 0.87 2.65
C SER A 108 5.36 0.08 2.33
N HIS A 109 4.48 0.63 1.49
CA HIS A 109 3.25 -0.03 1.06
C HIS A 109 3.52 -1.32 0.26
N VAL A 110 4.46 -1.30 -0.70
CA VAL A 110 4.86 -2.50 -1.46
C VAL A 110 5.43 -3.57 -0.53
N THR A 111 6.27 -3.18 0.45
CA THR A 111 6.85 -4.10 1.44
C THR A 111 5.77 -4.73 2.31
N ALA A 112 4.79 -3.94 2.76
CA ALA A 112 3.67 -4.42 3.55
C ALA A 112 2.80 -5.41 2.76
N ALA A 113 2.51 -5.10 1.48
CA ALA A 113 1.77 -5.99 0.59
C ALA A 113 2.54 -7.30 0.33
N GLY A 114 3.87 -7.23 0.18
CA GLY A 114 4.73 -8.42 0.10
C GLY A 114 4.70 -9.27 1.37
N GLY A 115 4.63 -8.65 2.54
CA GLY A 115 4.40 -9.34 3.81
C GLY A 115 3.05 -10.06 3.87
N LYS A 116 1.98 -9.45 3.33
CA LYS A 116 0.66 -10.09 3.21
C LYS A 116 0.71 -11.29 2.27
N ILE A 117 1.36 -11.17 1.11
CA ILE A 117 1.57 -12.29 0.17
C ILE A 117 2.27 -13.46 0.84
N LYS A 118 3.38 -13.20 1.55
CA LYS A 118 4.13 -14.22 2.30
C LYS A 118 3.25 -14.95 3.30
N LYS A 119 2.41 -14.22 4.03
CA LYS A 119 1.44 -14.81 4.96
C LYS A 119 0.39 -15.66 4.25
N MET A 120 -0.18 -15.17 3.14
CA MET A 120 -1.15 -15.92 2.35
C MET A 120 -0.55 -17.22 1.78
N LEU A 121 0.71 -17.19 1.35
CA LEU A 121 1.44 -18.38 0.90
C LEU A 121 1.68 -19.40 2.01
N GLN A 122 1.96 -18.94 3.24
CA GLN A 122 2.13 -19.79 4.42
C GLN A 122 0.81 -20.45 4.85
N ASP A 123 -0.30 -19.70 4.77
CA ASP A 123 -1.62 -20.15 5.16
C ASP A 123 -2.31 -21.01 4.07
N ALA A 124 -1.82 -20.95 2.83
CA ALA A 124 -2.39 -21.67 1.69
C ALA A 124 -2.16 -23.19 1.78
N LYS A 125 -3.21 -23.97 1.46
CA LYS A 125 -3.07 -25.41 1.26
C LYS A 125 -2.38 -25.68 -0.07
N LYS A 126 -1.51 -26.69 -0.09
CA LYS A 126 -0.81 -27.13 -1.31
C LYS A 126 -1.79 -27.37 -2.45
N GLY A 127 -1.49 -26.80 -3.62
CA GLY A 127 -2.27 -26.97 -4.84
C GLY A 127 -3.42 -25.97 -5.03
N MET A 128 -3.57 -24.98 -4.14
CA MET A 128 -4.48 -23.87 -4.42
C MET A 128 -4.02 -23.08 -5.65
N VAL A 129 -4.99 -22.70 -6.49
CA VAL A 129 -4.78 -21.95 -7.73
C VAL A 129 -4.09 -20.60 -7.49
N MET A 130 -4.29 -19.99 -6.32
CA MET A 130 -3.65 -18.71 -5.98
C MET A 130 -2.13 -18.83 -5.71
N MET A 131 -1.59 -20.02 -5.38
CA MET A 131 -0.19 -20.13 -4.94
C MET A 131 0.82 -19.67 -5.99
N PRO A 132 0.73 -20.08 -7.28
CA PRO A 132 1.65 -19.58 -8.30
C PRO A 132 1.53 -18.08 -8.51
N VAL A 133 0.31 -17.54 -8.52
CA VAL A 133 0.04 -16.10 -8.67
C VAL A 133 0.69 -15.30 -7.56
N LEU A 134 0.47 -15.70 -6.30
CA LEU A 134 1.06 -15.07 -5.13
C LEU A 134 2.60 -15.15 -5.16
N SER A 135 3.17 -16.28 -5.61
CA SER A 135 4.63 -16.44 -5.72
C SER A 135 5.24 -15.51 -6.78
N PHE A 136 4.55 -15.28 -7.90
CA PHE A 136 5.00 -14.30 -8.90
C PHE A 136 4.91 -12.87 -8.36
N CYS A 137 3.79 -12.51 -7.73
CA CYS A 137 3.63 -11.20 -7.10
C CYS A 137 4.68 -10.91 -6.03
N GLU A 138 5.10 -11.91 -5.24
CA GLU A 138 6.19 -11.76 -4.27
C GLU A 138 7.49 -11.30 -4.94
N VAL A 139 7.88 -11.98 -6.03
CA VAL A 139 9.10 -11.64 -6.80
C VAL A 139 8.97 -10.26 -7.45
N ASP A 140 7.80 -9.94 -8.01
CA ASP A 140 7.54 -8.64 -8.62
C ASP A 140 7.63 -7.50 -7.58
N TYR A 141 7.13 -7.70 -6.37
CA TYR A 141 7.21 -6.71 -5.28
C TYR A 141 8.64 -6.53 -4.78
N ASP A 142 9.40 -7.61 -4.62
CA ASP A 142 10.82 -7.53 -4.26
C ASP A 142 11.62 -6.76 -5.34
N HIS A 143 11.29 -6.96 -6.62
CA HIS A 143 11.90 -6.21 -7.72
C HIS A 143 11.53 -4.71 -7.67
N VAL A 144 10.28 -4.36 -7.33
CA VAL A 144 9.87 -2.96 -7.12
C VAL A 144 10.66 -2.34 -5.97
N VAL A 145 10.73 -2.98 -4.80
CA VAL A 145 11.48 -2.45 -3.64
C VAL A 145 12.96 -2.22 -4.00
N ARG A 146 13.60 -3.19 -4.67
CA ARG A 146 14.99 -3.05 -5.12
C ARG A 146 15.16 -1.86 -6.06
N ARG A 147 14.24 -1.67 -7.00
CA ARG A 147 14.26 -0.55 -7.95
C ARG A 147 14.09 0.79 -7.24
N LEU A 148 13.13 0.90 -6.32
CA LEU A 148 12.91 2.12 -5.55
C LEU A 148 14.16 2.53 -4.76
N ASN A 149 14.90 1.58 -4.17
CA ASN A 149 16.18 1.88 -3.52
C ASN A 149 17.21 2.50 -4.49
N ILE A 150 17.28 2.01 -5.73
CA ILE A 150 18.15 2.59 -6.77
C ILE A 150 17.68 4.00 -7.14
N CYS A 151 16.37 4.19 -7.34
CA CYS A 151 15.78 5.49 -7.65
C CYS A 151 16.09 6.53 -6.56
N GLN A 152 16.01 6.15 -5.28
CA GLN A 152 16.36 7.05 -4.17
C GLN A 152 17.82 7.49 -4.23
N GLY A 153 18.75 6.59 -4.52
CA GLY A 153 20.16 6.94 -4.72
C GLY A 153 20.34 7.94 -5.86
N LEU A 154 19.75 7.63 -7.02
CA LEU A 154 19.83 8.50 -8.20
C LEU A 154 19.25 9.89 -7.95
N ILE A 155 18.10 10.00 -7.27
CA ILE A 155 17.44 11.28 -6.99
C ILE A 155 18.23 12.11 -5.97
N ARG A 156 18.83 11.46 -4.96
CA ARG A 156 19.71 12.15 -3.99
C ARG A 156 20.95 12.72 -4.67
N ASP A 157 21.57 11.91 -5.53
CA ASP A 157 22.83 12.26 -6.19
C ASP A 157 22.64 13.15 -7.43
N TYR A 158 21.41 13.33 -7.91
CA TYR A 158 21.12 14.16 -9.07
C TYR A 158 21.53 15.60 -8.82
N GLN A 159 22.31 16.20 -9.72
CA GLN A 159 22.78 17.60 -9.62
C GLN A 159 22.24 18.49 -10.75
N GLY A 160 21.20 18.04 -11.45
CA GLY A 160 20.76 18.61 -12.72
C GLY A 160 21.58 18.09 -13.89
N ASP A 161 21.10 18.28 -15.11
CA ASP A 161 21.84 17.94 -16.33
C ASP A 161 22.97 18.94 -16.60
N LYS A 162 24.08 18.78 -15.88
CA LYS A 162 25.31 19.57 -16.05
C LYS A 162 26.31 18.92 -17.00
N SER A 163 26.02 17.71 -17.48
CA SER A 163 27.05 16.82 -18.03
C SER A 163 27.05 16.70 -19.55
N GLY A 164 26.03 17.22 -20.24
CA GLY A 164 25.89 17.10 -21.70
C GLY A 164 25.80 15.65 -22.20
N ARG A 165 25.65 14.67 -21.30
CA ARG A 165 25.32 13.27 -21.61
C ARG A 165 23.82 13.11 -21.61
N GLN A 166 23.33 11.99 -22.15
CA GLN A 166 21.89 11.70 -22.23
C GLN A 166 21.21 12.06 -20.90
N PRO A 167 20.13 12.89 -20.93
CA PRO A 167 19.44 13.31 -19.73
C PRO A 167 19.01 12.07 -18.94
N LEU A 168 19.43 12.01 -17.67
CA LEU A 168 18.98 10.97 -16.76
C LEU A 168 17.49 11.25 -16.50
N ARG A 169 16.59 10.59 -17.24
CA ARG A 169 15.14 10.74 -17.05
C ARG A 169 14.73 10.01 -15.78
N LEU A 170 14.85 10.70 -14.64
CA LEU A 170 14.48 10.16 -13.32
C LEU A 170 13.05 9.64 -13.31
N THR A 171 12.16 10.34 -14.01
CA THR A 171 10.78 9.92 -14.32
C THR A 171 10.70 8.49 -14.85
N HIS A 172 11.48 8.14 -15.88
CA HIS A 172 11.47 6.80 -16.47
C HIS A 172 11.98 5.73 -15.49
N TYR A 173 12.97 6.04 -14.66
CA TYR A 173 13.49 5.08 -13.69
C TYR A 173 12.45 4.65 -12.65
N VAL A 174 11.66 5.61 -12.17
CA VAL A 174 10.54 5.34 -11.25
C VAL A 174 9.39 4.65 -11.96
N GLU A 175 9.00 5.12 -13.15
CA GLU A 175 7.90 4.55 -13.94
C GLU A 175 8.09 3.06 -14.23
N MET A 176 9.32 2.60 -14.47
CA MET A 176 9.59 1.17 -14.66
C MET A 176 9.21 0.28 -13.45
N SER A 177 8.91 0.85 -12.29
CA SER A 177 8.32 0.14 -11.14
C SER A 177 6.86 -0.25 -11.36
N PHE A 178 6.19 0.32 -12.36
CA PHE A 178 4.82 0.00 -12.74
C PHE A 178 4.73 -1.39 -13.36
N THR A 179 5.67 -1.78 -14.21
CA THR A 179 5.60 -3.04 -14.99
C THR A 179 5.46 -4.30 -14.10
N PRO A 180 6.27 -4.49 -13.04
CA PRO A 180 6.09 -5.62 -12.13
C PRO A 180 4.73 -5.61 -11.41
N LEU A 181 4.26 -4.43 -10.97
CA LEU A 181 2.94 -4.31 -10.35
C LEU A 181 1.82 -4.67 -11.33
N ASN A 182 1.94 -4.24 -12.59
CA ASN A 182 0.97 -4.58 -13.63
C ASN A 182 0.95 -6.09 -13.94
N LYS A 183 2.12 -6.75 -13.99
CA LYS A 183 2.21 -8.21 -14.16
C LYS A 183 1.53 -8.96 -13.02
N CYS A 184 1.79 -8.55 -11.78
CA CYS A 184 1.09 -9.07 -10.62
C CYS A 184 -0.43 -8.84 -10.73
N SER A 185 -0.85 -7.64 -11.16
CA SER A 185 -2.28 -7.28 -11.34
C SER A 185 -3.01 -8.25 -12.26
N ILE A 186 -2.41 -8.58 -13.41
CA ILE A 186 -2.97 -9.50 -14.40
C ILE A 186 -3.19 -10.89 -13.77
N GLY A 187 -2.28 -11.35 -12.92
CA GLY A 187 -2.44 -12.62 -12.20
C GLY A 187 -3.54 -12.57 -11.15
N LEU A 188 -3.71 -11.43 -10.48
CA LEU A 188 -4.66 -11.26 -9.37
C LEU A 188 -6.12 -11.09 -9.82
N GLU A 189 -6.36 -10.50 -10.99
CA GLU A 189 -7.70 -10.07 -11.46
C GLU A 189 -8.76 -11.17 -11.39
N ASP A 190 -8.41 -12.38 -11.85
CA ASP A 190 -9.33 -13.53 -11.93
C ASP A 190 -9.07 -14.61 -10.86
N THR A 191 -8.22 -14.31 -9.87
CA THR A 191 -7.87 -15.30 -8.83
C THR A 191 -8.81 -15.17 -7.64
N PRO A 192 -9.59 -16.21 -7.28
CA PRO A 192 -10.47 -16.14 -6.12
C PRO A 192 -9.68 -16.08 -4.81
N GLY A 193 -10.16 -15.27 -3.86
CA GLY A 193 -9.59 -15.16 -2.52
C GLY A 193 -8.41 -14.19 -2.37
N VAL A 194 -8.09 -13.43 -3.43
CA VAL A 194 -7.05 -12.38 -3.40
C VAL A 194 -7.59 -10.99 -3.76
N GLU A 195 -8.90 -10.78 -3.70
CA GLU A 195 -9.58 -9.57 -4.18
C GLU A 195 -9.11 -8.30 -3.46
N VAL A 196 -8.82 -8.42 -2.16
CA VAL A 196 -8.27 -7.31 -1.36
C VAL A 196 -6.87 -6.94 -1.83
N LEU A 197 -6.03 -7.94 -2.10
CA LEU A 197 -4.67 -7.73 -2.62
C LEU A 197 -4.70 -7.16 -4.04
N ALA A 198 -5.64 -7.58 -4.88
CA ALA A 198 -5.83 -7.04 -6.23
C ALA A 198 -6.08 -5.52 -6.20
N LYS A 199 -6.98 -5.07 -5.30
CA LYS A 199 -7.25 -3.64 -5.11
C LYS A 199 -6.05 -2.88 -4.56
N GLU A 200 -5.37 -3.45 -3.57
CA GLU A 200 -4.15 -2.86 -3.01
C GLU A 200 -3.06 -2.72 -4.08
N ASN A 201 -2.89 -3.71 -4.95
CA ASN A 201 -1.93 -3.65 -6.06
C ASN A 201 -2.23 -2.53 -7.07
N VAL A 202 -3.51 -2.25 -7.32
CA VAL A 202 -3.93 -1.10 -8.15
C VAL A 202 -3.58 0.22 -7.46
N GLU A 203 -3.77 0.34 -6.15
CA GLU A 203 -3.33 1.53 -5.40
C GLU A 203 -1.81 1.72 -5.48
N LEU A 204 -1.02 0.64 -5.37
CA LEU A 204 0.43 0.69 -5.54
C LEU A 204 0.84 1.20 -6.93
N GLN A 205 0.09 0.81 -7.97
CA GLN A 205 0.31 1.31 -9.33
C GLN A 205 0.07 2.82 -9.38
N PHE A 206 -1.04 3.32 -8.86
CA PHE A 206 -1.29 4.77 -8.78
C PHE A 206 -0.22 5.51 -7.97
N MET A 207 0.32 4.91 -6.90
CA MET A 207 1.43 5.50 -6.16
C MET A 207 2.72 5.59 -6.99
N VAL A 208 3.01 4.65 -7.89
CA VAL A 208 4.11 4.79 -8.89
C VAL A 208 3.85 5.98 -9.81
N GLN A 209 2.61 6.17 -10.25
CA GLN A 209 2.24 7.30 -11.10
C GLN A 209 2.42 8.64 -10.37
N VAL A 210 2.00 8.73 -9.10
CA VAL A 210 2.24 9.90 -8.24
C VAL A 210 3.72 10.24 -8.17
N ASN A 211 4.57 9.27 -7.85
CA ASN A 211 6.01 9.46 -7.79
C ASN A 211 6.60 9.92 -9.14
N THR A 212 6.12 9.36 -10.24
CA THR A 212 6.54 9.74 -11.60
C THR A 212 6.10 11.16 -11.95
N GLY A 213 4.87 11.56 -11.64
CA GLY A 213 4.35 12.92 -11.90
C GLY A 213 5.04 13.99 -11.03
N LEU A 214 5.36 13.67 -9.78
CA LEU A 214 6.13 14.55 -8.89
C LEU A 214 7.55 14.78 -9.47
N LEU A 215 8.17 13.74 -10.02
CA LEU A 215 9.45 13.85 -10.72
C LEU A 215 9.35 14.59 -12.05
N ALA A 216 8.27 14.44 -12.81
CA ALA A 216 8.08 15.19 -14.05
C ALA A 216 8.05 16.70 -13.78
N SER A 217 7.48 17.10 -12.64
CA SER A 217 7.50 18.51 -12.18
C SER A 217 8.87 18.97 -11.67
N TYR A 218 9.75 18.02 -11.34
CA TYR A 218 11.12 18.25 -10.91
C TYR A 218 12.11 18.35 -12.09
N ASP A 219 11.81 17.67 -13.20
CA ASP A 219 12.63 17.63 -14.42
C ASP A 219 12.40 18.86 -15.34
N VAL A 220 11.37 19.67 -15.12
CA VAL A 220 11.13 20.92 -15.88
C VAL A 220 11.96 22.05 -15.27
N HIS A 221 13.01 22.46 -16.00
CA HIS A 221 13.92 23.55 -15.66
C HIS A 221 13.22 24.89 -15.36
N ASP A 222 13.69 25.59 -14.32
CA ASP A 222 13.83 27.06 -14.31
C ASP A 222 14.98 27.47 -15.25
#